data_AF-A0A952HKF3-F1
#
_entry.id   AF-A0A952HKF3-F1
#
_cell.length_a   1.000
_cell.length_b   1.000
_cell.length_c   1.000
_cell.angle_alpha   90.00
_cell.angle_beta   90.00
_cell.angle_gamma   90.00
#
_symmetry.space_group_name_H-M   'P 1'
#
loop_
_entity.id
_entity.type
_entity.pdbx_description
1 polymer ?
#
loop_
_entity_poly.entity_id
_entity_poly.type
_entity_poly.pdbx_seq_one_letter_code
_entity_poly.pdbx_strand_id
1 'polypeptide(L)' 'MKKLLIIPALFIVSCSQVRYVEKPVYIKCQIPEIPKAQKPVLNNEMSYPEKLQNILNYLFDLEKENNLLREAIKTCNN' A
#
# COMPACT_ATOMS: atom_id res chain seq x y z
N MET A 1 -81.74 6.44 -11.45
CA MET A 1 -80.62 7.36 -11.80
C MET A 1 -79.68 7.49 -10.61
N LYS A 2 -78.37 7.61 -10.86
CA LYS A 2 -77.24 7.89 -9.94
C LYS A 2 -76.87 6.72 -9.02
N LYS A 3 -75.97 5.83 -9.45
CA LYS A 3 -74.48 5.89 -9.35
C LYS A 3 -74.00 6.11 -7.91
N LEU A 4 -73.38 5.08 -7.32
CA LEU A 4 -72.17 5.23 -6.52
C LEU A 4 -71.49 3.86 -6.39
N LEU A 5 -70.53 3.57 -7.28
CA LEU A 5 -69.60 2.45 -7.12
C LEU A 5 -68.43 2.96 -6.28
N ILE A 6 -68.33 2.49 -5.04
CA ILE A 6 -67.22 2.80 -4.14
C ILE A 6 -66.08 1.84 -4.49
N ILE A 7 -65.06 2.38 -5.16
CA ILE A 7 -63.83 1.67 -5.49
C ILE A 7 -62.92 1.73 -4.25
N PRO A 8 -62.46 0.60 -3.68
CA PRO A 8 -61.46 0.65 -2.62
C PRO A 8 -60.11 0.98 -3.25
N ALA A 9 -59.58 2.17 -2.95
CA ALA A 9 -58.23 2.56 -3.31
C ALA A 9 -57.22 1.70 -2.54
N LEU A 10 -56.66 0.69 -3.21
CA LEU A 10 -55.50 -0.05 -2.72
C LEU A 10 -54.29 0.89 -2.72
N PHE A 11 -54.01 1.51 -1.56
CA PHE A 11 -52.73 2.19 -1.33
C PHE A 11 -51.65 1.11 -1.14
N ILE A 12 -50.93 0.81 -2.22
CA ILE A 12 -49.71 -0.01 -2.16
C ILE A 12 -48.58 0.91 -1.68
N VAL A 13 -48.37 0.98 -0.36
CA VAL A 13 -47.21 1.65 0.20
C VAL A 13 -46.00 0.73 0.03
N SER A 14 -45.27 0.87 -1.06
CA SER A 14 -44.00 0.17 -1.25
C SER A 14 -42.92 0.82 -0.39
N CYS A 15 -42.66 0.24 0.78
CA CYS A 15 -41.52 0.62 1.62
C CYS A 15 -40.24 0.04 1.00
N SER A 16 -39.49 0.85 0.25
CA SER A 16 -38.16 0.47 -0.23
C SER A 16 -37.18 0.48 0.94
N GLN A 17 -36.85 -0.70 1.45
CA GLN A 17 -35.78 -0.88 2.43
C GLN A 17 -34.44 -0.54 1.76
N VAL A 18 -33.82 0.56 2.18
CA VAL A 18 -32.48 0.96 1.74
C VAL A 18 -31.49 -0.13 2.17
N ARG A 19 -31.00 -0.90 1.21
CA ARG A 19 -29.96 -1.91 1.45
C ARG A 19 -28.59 -1.25 1.30
N TYR A 20 -27.88 -1.12 2.42
CA TYR A 20 -26.49 -0.72 2.41
C TYR A 20 -25.65 -1.88 1.86
N VAL A 21 -24.90 -1.62 0.78
CA VAL A 21 -23.95 -2.58 0.23
C VAL A 21 -22.60 -2.28 0.86
N GLU A 22 -22.18 -3.12 1.80
CA GLU A 22 -20.83 -3.08 2.37
C GLU A 22 -19.83 -3.45 1.28
N LYS A 23 -19.06 -2.47 0.80
CA LYS A 23 -17.97 -2.71 -0.15
C LYS A 23 -16.70 -2.99 0.64
N PRO A 24 -15.91 -4.02 0.26
CA PRO A 24 -14.62 -4.26 0.90
C PRO A 24 -13.69 -3.05 0.66
N VAL A 25 -13.11 -2.53 1.74
CA VAL A 25 -12.10 -1.47 1.69
C VAL A 25 -10.74 -2.12 1.56
N TYR A 26 -10.11 -2.00 0.40
CA TYR A 26 -8.74 -2.49 0.17
C TYR A 26 -7.74 -1.44 0.64
N ILE A 27 -7.16 -1.65 1.83
CA ILE A 27 -6.06 -0.82 2.32
C ILE A 27 -4.80 -1.23 1.57
N LYS A 28 -4.24 -0.33 0.75
CA LYS A 28 -2.93 -0.55 0.13
C LYS A 28 -1.86 -0.39 1.19
N CYS A 29 -0.97 -1.36 1.33
CA CYS A 29 0.21 -1.20 2.17
C CYS A 29 1.03 0.00 1.67
N GLN A 30 1.34 0.93 2.56
CA GLN A 30 2.22 2.04 2.23
C GLN A 30 3.65 1.51 2.23
N ILE A 31 4.21 1.32 1.03
CA ILE A 31 5.60 0.85 0.88
C ILE A 31 6.51 2.02 1.26
N PRO A 32 7.33 1.90 2.32
CA PRO A 32 8.25 2.96 2.69
C PRO A 32 9.32 3.12 1.61
N GLU A 33 9.76 4.36 1.37
CA GLU A 33 10.88 4.63 0.48
C GLU A 33 12.19 4.22 1.16
N ILE A 34 12.95 3.34 0.52
CA ILE A 34 14.22 2.82 1.06
C ILE A 34 15.37 3.42 0.26
N PRO A 35 16.32 4.11 0.91
CA PRO A 35 17.48 4.66 0.22
C PRO A 35 18.37 3.52 -0.30
N LYS A 36 18.80 3.62 -1.55
CA LYS A 36 19.70 2.65 -2.17
C LYS A 36 21.15 2.95 -1.84
N ALA A 37 21.91 1.92 -1.50
CA ALA A 37 23.35 2.02 -1.37
C ALA A 37 23.98 2.37 -2.73
N GLN A 38 24.88 3.34 -2.74
CA GLN A 38 25.54 3.78 -3.97
C GLN A 38 26.85 3.02 -4.15
N LYS A 39 26.97 2.31 -5.27
CA LYS A 39 28.19 1.59 -5.59
C LYS A 39 29.37 2.57 -5.72
N PRO A 40 30.47 2.38 -4.97
CA PRO A 40 31.61 3.28 -5.04
C PRO A 40 32.32 3.15 -6.39
N VAL A 41 32.78 4.28 -6.92
CA VAL A 41 33.67 4.32 -8.08
C VAL A 41 35.09 4.18 -7.58
N LEU A 42 35.73 3.06 -7.91
CA LEU A 42 37.12 2.82 -7.52
C LEU A 42 38.04 3.32 -8.63
N ASN A 43 38.77 4.42 -8.37
CA ASN A 43 39.80 4.92 -9.28
C ASN A 43 41.10 4.10 -9.12
N ASN A 44 41.81 3.90 -10.23
CA ASN A 44 43.12 3.25 -10.25
C ASN A 44 44.18 4.01 -9.46
N GLU A 45 44.08 5.33 -9.37
CA GLU A 45 44.99 6.21 -8.64
C GLU A 45 44.90 6.06 -7.11
N MET A 46 43.81 5.49 -6.58
CA MET A 46 43.63 5.30 -5.14
C MET A 46 44.60 4.24 -4.62
N SER A 47 45.09 4.45 -3.40
CA SER A 47 45.87 3.46 -2.68
C SER A 47 45.02 2.23 -2.35
N TYR A 48 45.69 1.10 -2.11
CA TYR A 48 45.00 -0.13 -1.73
C TYR A 48 44.14 0.01 -0.46
N PRO A 49 44.63 0.64 0.64
CA PRO A 49 43.81 0.85 1.83
C PRO A 49 42.55 1.68 1.57
N GLU A 50 42.64 2.73 0.74
CA GLU A 50 41.48 3.55 0.38
C GLU A 50 40.44 2.77 -0.43
N LYS A 51 40.89 1.95 -1.39
CA LYS A 51 40.00 1.03 -2.13
C LYS A 51 39.28 0.09 -1.17
N LEU A 52 40.01 -0.51 -0.24
CA LEU A 52 39.45 -1.41 0.75
C LEU A 52 38.42 -0.70 1.64
N GLN A 53 38.75 0.48 2.14
CA GLN A 53 37.84 1.27 2.98
C GLN A 53 36.54 1.61 2.25
N ASN A 54 36.62 2.04 0.98
CA ASN A 54 35.44 2.33 0.17
C ASN A 54 34.56 1.09 -0.04
N ILE A 55 35.17 -0.09 -0.27
CA ILE A 55 34.44 -1.35 -0.42
C ILE A 55 33.74 -1.73 0.90
N LEU A 56 34.44 -1.61 2.02
CA LEU A 56 33.90 -1.94 3.34
C LEU A 56 32.74 -1.02 3.73
N ASN A 57 32.86 0.29 3.48
CA ASN A 57 31.78 1.24 3.71
C ASN A 57 30.53 0.87 2.89
N TYR A 58 30.71 0.56 1.61
CA TYR A 58 29.62 0.14 0.74
C TYR A 58 28.96 -1.17 1.21
N LEU A 59 29.74 -2.11 1.76
CA LEU A 59 29.19 -3.33 2.34
C LEU A 59 28.26 -3.05 3.54
N PHE A 60 28.64 -2.13 4.43
CA PHE A 60 27.80 -1.74 5.56
C PHE A 60 26.53 -1.03 5.11
N ASP A 61 26.60 -0.17 4.09
CA ASP A 61 25.43 0.49 3.52
C ASP A 61 24.45 -0.53 2.91
N LEU A 62 24.96 -1.55 2.22
CA LEU A 62 24.15 -2.65 1.68
C LEU A 62 23.47 -3.46 2.79
N GLU A 63 24.17 -3.73 3.89
CA GLU A 63 23.59 -4.43 5.03
C GLU A 63 22.41 -3.64 5.63
N LYS A 64 22.59 -2.33 5.77
CA LYS A 64 21.53 -1.42 6.24
C LYS A 64 20.34 -1.40 5.27
N GLU A 65 20.57 -1.26 3.97
CA GLU A 65 19.52 -1.33 2.94
C GLU A 65 18.75 -2.66 3.03
N ASN A 66 19.47 -3.79 3.18
CA ASN A 66 18.86 -5.11 3.29
C ASN A 66 17.95 -5.23 4.51
N ASN A 67 18.37 -4.70 5.65
CA ASN A 67 17.56 -4.70 6.88
C ASN A 67 16.29 -3.87 6.70
N LEU A 68 16.37 -2.68 6.12
CA LEU A 68 15.20 -1.86 5.82
C LEU A 68 14.23 -2.54 4.84
N LEU A 69 14.76 -3.21 3.80
CA LEU A 69 13.95 -4.00 2.87
C LEU A 69 13.20 -5.13 3.58
N ARG A 70 13.88 -5.85 4.48
CA ARG A 70 13.24 -6.91 5.28
C ARG A 70 12.16 -6.36 6.19
N GLU A 71 12.37 -5.21 6.82
CA GLU A 71 11.37 -4.55 7.66
C GLU A 71 10.15 -4.12 6.84
N ALA A 72 10.36 -3.50 5.68
CA ALA A 72 9.27 -3.08 4.79
C ALA A 72 8.43 -4.28 4.31
N ILE A 73 9.06 -5.42 4.00
CA ILE A 73 8.35 -6.65 3.64
C ILE A 73 7.49 -7.16 4.81
N LYS A 74 7.99 -7.07 6.05
CA LYS A 74 7.23 -7.49 7.24
C LYS A 74 5.97 -6.62 7.46
N THR A 75 6.06 -5.31 7.22
CA THR A 75 4.93 -4.40 7.39
C THR A 75 3.74 -4.74 6.48
N CYS A 76 3.97 -5.32 5.31
CA CYS A 76 2.90 -5.68 4.37
C CYS A 76 2.40 -7.13 4.49
N ASN A 77 3.00 -7.95 5.36
CA ASN A 77 2.67 -9.37 5.52
C ASN A 77 1.86 -9.69 6.80
N ASN A 78 1.55 -8.69 7.62
CA ASN A 78 0.64 -8.77 8.79
C ASN A 78 -0.63 -7.96 8.52
#